data_AF-A0A800JXK7-F1
#
_entry.id   AF-A0A800JXK7-F1
#
_cell.length_a   1.000
_cell.length_b   1.000
_cell.length_c   1.000
_cell.angle_alpha   90.00
_cell.angle_beta   90.00
_cell.angle_gamma   90.00
#
_symmetry.space_group_name_H-M   'P 1'
#
loop_
_entity.id
_entity.type
_entity.pdbx_description
1 polymer ?
#
loop_
_entity_poly.entity_id
_entity_poly.type
_entity_poly.pdbx_seq_one_letter_code
_entity_poly.pdbx_strand_id
1 'polypeptide(L)'
;MVAACERCNGDKADAHAIVLFELEQRGLYVRPAATHAKTLERALSTPVQDLAGDWWMLLSSRERRPATEAEIARHLEWVGVR
;
A
#
# COMPACT_ATOMS: atom_id res chain seq x y z
N MET A 1 -9.49 -6.45 -1.53
CA MET A 1 -8.27 -6.02 -0.83
C MET A 1 -7.06 -6.55 -1.59
N VAL A 2 -6.48 -5.74 -2.48
CA VAL A 2 -5.37 -6.17 -3.38
C VAL A 2 -3.99 -5.93 -2.74
N ALA A 3 -3.90 -5.07 -1.72
CA ALA A 3 -2.65 -4.67 -1.05
C ALA A 3 -2.12 -5.66 0.01
N ALA A 4 -2.87 -6.72 0.34
CA ALA A 4 -2.52 -7.66 1.42
C ALA A 4 -2.82 -9.13 1.09
N CYS A 5 -2.93 -9.48 -0.19
CA CYS A 5 -3.04 -10.87 -0.60
C CYS A 5 -1.67 -11.53 -0.38
N GLU A 6 -1.59 -12.61 0.42
CA GLU A 6 -0.34 -13.31 0.76
C GLU A 6 0.50 -13.62 -0.49
N ARG A 7 -0.17 -14.07 -1.55
CA ARG A 7 0.44 -14.35 -2.86
C ARG A 7 1.01 -13.09 -3.53
N CYS A 8 0.23 -12.01 -3.54
CA CYS A 8 0.58 -10.76 -4.20
C CYS A 8 1.67 -10.00 -3.45
N ASN A 9 1.73 -10.10 -2.13
CA ASN A 9 2.79 -9.50 -1.33
C ASN A 9 4.03 -10.38 -1.27
N GLY A 10 3.89 -11.71 -1.33
CA GLY A 10 5.00 -12.65 -1.51
C GLY A 10 5.73 -12.42 -2.82
N ASP A 11 5.02 -12.43 -3.95
CA ASP A 11 5.60 -12.19 -5.28
C ASP A 11 6.30 -10.82 -5.37
N LYS A 12 5.77 -9.80 -4.67
CA LYS A 12 6.40 -8.47 -4.59
C LYS A 12 7.63 -8.47 -3.68
N ALA A 13 7.62 -9.22 -2.57
CA ALA A 13 8.75 -9.32 -1.65
C ALA A 13 10.00 -9.92 -2.29
N ASP A 14 9.83 -10.74 -3.33
CA ASP A 14 10.92 -11.31 -4.13
C ASP A 14 11.41 -10.35 -5.23
N ALA A 15 10.76 -9.20 -5.43
CA ALA A 15 11.19 -8.21 -6.41
C ALA A 15 12.48 -7.51 -5.97
N HIS A 16 13.24 -7.01 -6.96
CA HIS A 16 14.45 -6.25 -6.70
C HIS A 16 14.16 -5.00 -5.83
N ALA A 17 15.10 -4.61 -4.96
CA ALA A 17 14.89 -3.59 -3.93
C ALA A 17 14.33 -2.26 -4.45
N ILE A 18 14.75 -1.82 -5.65
CA ILE A 18 14.25 -0.60 -6.30
C ILE A 18 12.76 -0.73 -6.66
N VAL A 19 12.35 -1.88 -7.19
CA VAL A 19 10.95 -2.15 -7.55
C VAL A 19 10.11 -2.23 -6.29
N LEU A 20 10.61 -2.88 -5.24
CA LEU A 20 9.96 -2.92 -3.93
C LEU A 20 9.72 -1.52 -3.35
N PHE A 21 10.72 -0.65 -3.45
CA PHE A 21 10.60 0.73 -2.99
C PHE A 21 9.50 1.48 -3.76
N GLU A 22 9.47 1.40 -5.10
CA GLU A 22 8.40 2.01 -5.89
C GLU A 22 7.01 1.46 -5.52
N LEU A 23 6.89 0.15 -5.36
CA LEU A 23 5.63 -0.49 -4.97
C LEU A 23 5.19 -0.06 -3.57
N GLU A 24 6.12 0.10 -2.62
CA GLU A 24 5.85 0.61 -1.28
C GLU A 24 5.38 2.07 -1.34
N GLN A 25 6.06 2.91 -2.13
CA GLN A 25 5.64 4.30 -2.34
C GLN A 25 4.21 4.38 -2.87
N ARG A 26 3.86 3.55 -3.85
CA ARG A 26 2.52 3.54 -4.45
C ARG A 26 1.46 2.82 -3.61
N GLY A 27 1.81 2.34 -2.41
CA GLY A 27 0.92 1.58 -1.53
C GLY A 27 0.55 0.19 -2.04
N LEU A 28 1.22 -0.27 -3.10
CA LEU A 28 1.02 -1.59 -3.71
C LEU A 28 1.75 -2.68 -2.94
N TYR A 29 2.74 -2.33 -2.14
CA TYR A 29 3.41 -3.22 -1.18
C TYR A 29 3.30 -2.65 0.23
N VAL A 30 2.91 -3.49 1.18
CA VAL A 30 2.84 -3.14 2.60
C VAL A 30 3.87 -3.96 3.35
N ARG A 31 4.83 -3.28 3.98
CA ARG A 31 5.87 -3.94 4.76
C ARG A 31 5.27 -4.74 5.93
N PRO A 32 5.61 -6.03 6.07
CA PRO A 32 5.16 -6.83 7.20
C PRO A 32 5.42 -6.15 8.55
N ALA A 33 4.42 -6.18 9.42
CA ALA A 33 4.55 -5.77 10.80
C ALA A 33 4.96 -6.96 11.68
N ALA A 34 5.10 -6.71 12.99
CA ALA A 34 5.39 -7.76 13.97
C ALA A 34 4.33 -8.88 14.02
N THR A 35 3.10 -8.62 13.55
CA THR A 35 2.03 -9.63 13.46
C THR A 35 1.23 -9.46 12.16
N HIS A 36 0.56 -10.53 11.73
CA HIS A 36 -0.37 -10.47 10.59
C HIS A 36 -1.52 -9.48 10.83
N ALA A 37 -2.05 -9.41 12.06
CA ALA A 37 -3.09 -8.45 12.42
C ALA A 37 -2.63 -6.99 12.22
N LYS A 38 -1.43 -6.65 12.70
CA LYS A 38 -0.86 -5.31 12.51
C LYS A 38 -0.54 -5.03 11.03
N THR A 39 -0.15 -6.05 10.28
CA THR A 39 0.07 -5.91 8.83
C THR A 39 -1.25 -5.62 8.10
N LEU A 40 -2.32 -6.30 8.50
CA LEU A 40 -3.67 -6.07 7.99
C LEU A 40 -4.15 -4.65 8.32
N GLU A 41 -4.00 -4.20 9.56
CA GLU A 41 -4.33 -2.82 9.98
C GLU A 41 -3.61 -1.79 9.12
N ARG A 42 -2.30 -1.96 8.90
CA ARG A 42 -1.51 -1.09 8.00
C ARG A 42 -2.09 -1.10 6.59
N ALA A 43 -2.36 -2.27 6.03
CA ALA A 43 -2.89 -2.41 4.69
C ALA A 43 -4.29 -1.78 4.51
N LEU A 44 -5.14 -1.82 5.55
CA LEU A 44 -6.44 -1.14 5.55
C LEU A 44 -6.29 0.39 5.55
N SER A 45 -5.22 0.90 6.14
CA SER A 45 -4.93 2.35 6.20
C SER A 45 -4.06 2.89 5.06
N THR A 46 -3.57 2.02 4.18
CA THR A 46 -2.64 2.37 3.09
C THR A 46 -3.43 2.76 1.83
N PRO A 47 -3.33 4.00 1.35
CA PRO A 47 -3.86 4.38 0.05
C PRO A 47 -3.01 3.79 -1.07
N VAL A 48 -3.62 3.54 -2.23
CA VAL A 48 -2.97 2.95 -3.41
C VAL A 48 -3.02 3.92 -4.57
N GLN A 49 -1.90 4.12 -5.25
CA GLN A 49 -1.81 4.92 -6.46
C GLN A 49 -2.02 4.06 -7.72
N ASP A 50 -2.89 4.48 -8.62
CA ASP A 50 -3.12 3.78 -9.89
C ASP A 50 -2.07 4.14 -10.96
N LEU A 51 -2.34 3.82 -12.23
CA LEU A 51 -1.44 4.12 -13.35
C LEU A 51 -1.59 5.55 -13.89
N ALA A 52 -2.68 6.24 -13.57
CA ALA A 52 -2.91 7.64 -13.93
C ALA A 52 -2.29 8.59 -12.88
N GLY A 53 -1.92 8.06 -11.72
CA GLY A 53 -1.36 8.83 -10.60
C GLY A 53 -2.39 9.18 -9.53
N ASP A 54 -3.65 8.77 -9.71
CA ASP A 54 -4.73 9.02 -8.75
C ASP A 54 -4.63 8.08 -7.54
N TRP A 55 -4.96 8.61 -6.37
CA TRP A 55 -4.86 7.90 -5.10
C TRP A 55 -6.21 7.43 -4.60
N TRP A 56 -6.25 6.17 -4.15
CA TRP A 56 -7.48 5.49 -3.77
C TRP A 56 -7.35 4.80 -2.42
N MET A 57 -8.39 4.93 -1.58
CA MET A 57 -8.57 4.06 -0.42
C MET A 57 -9.43 2.86 -0.84
N LEU A 58 -8.90 1.66 -0.62
CA LEU A 58 -9.60 0.41 -0.94
C LEU A 58 -10.47 -0.02 0.24
N LEU A 59 -11.79 0.06 0.08
CA LEU A 59 -12.75 -0.33 1.12
C LEU A 59 -13.05 -1.83 1.07
N SER A 60 -13.02 -2.42 -0.13
CA SER A 60 -13.22 -3.86 -0.33
C SER A 60 -12.50 -4.37 -1.58
N SER A 61 -12.88 -5.55 -2.09
CA SER A 61 -12.41 -6.04 -3.40
C SER A 61 -13.10 -5.37 -4.59
N ARG A 62 -14.22 -4.67 -4.36
CA ARG A 62 -15.04 -4.07 -5.42
C ARG A 62 -15.29 -2.57 -5.21
N GLU A 63 -14.90 -2.05 -4.06
CA GLU A 63 -15.20 -0.69 -3.66
C GLU A 63 -13.94 0.06 -3.31
N ARG A 64 -13.86 1.29 -3.80
CA ARG A 64 -12.80 2.25 -3.50
C ARG A 64 -13.40 3.66 -3.46
N ARG A 65 -12.72 4.55 -2.77
CA ARG A 65 -12.99 5.99 -2.81
C ARG A 65 -11.68 6.76 -3.05
N PRO A 66 -11.75 8.02 -3.50
CA PRO A 66 -10.57 8.88 -3.50
C PRO A 66 -9.95 8.92 -2.10
N ALA A 67 -8.63 8.84 -2.04
CA ALA A 67 -7.88 9.09 -0.81
C ALA A 67 -7.87 10.60 -0.53
N THR A 68 -7.89 10.96 0.74
CA THR A 68 -7.74 12.36 1.16
C THR A 68 -6.26 12.75 1.15
N GLU A 69 -5.97 14.04 1.02
CA GLU A 69 -4.59 14.55 1.09
C GLU A 69 -3.87 14.13 2.39
N ALA A 70 -4.59 14.12 3.51
CA ALA A 70 -4.03 13.69 4.79
C ALA A 70 -3.68 12.19 4.82
N GLU A 71 -4.47 11.33 4.16
CA GLU A 71 -4.17 9.90 4.05
C GLU A 71 -2.94 9.65 3.17
N ILE A 72 -2.84 10.38 2.05
CA ILE A 72 -1.70 10.31 1.13
C ILE A 72 -0.43 10.80 1.82
N ALA A 73 -0.49 11.99 2.44
CA ALA A 73 0.65 12.57 3.14
C ALA A 73 1.17 11.67 4.25
N ARG A 74 0.28 11.07 5.04
CA ARG A 74 0.66 10.11 6.10
C ARG A 74 1.37 8.88 5.54
N HIS A 75 0.91 8.37 4.40
CA HIS A 75 1.55 7.23 3.74
C HIS A 75 2.94 7.60 3.22
N LEU A 76 3.06 8.71 2.52
CA LEU A 76 4.33 9.20 1.97
C LEU A 76 5.37 9.50 3.08
N GLU A 77 4.94 10.13 4.17
CA GLU A 77 5.79 10.32 5.35
C GLU A 77 6.28 8.99 5.91
N TRP A 78 5.37 8.00 6.04
CA TRP A 78 5.70 6.68 6.56
C TRP A 78 6.71 5.92 5.69
N VAL A 79 6.60 6.02 4.36
CA VAL A 79 7.56 5.39 3.42
C VAL A 79 8.83 6.22 3.21
N GLY A 80 8.96 7.38 3.86
CA GLY A 80 10.15 8.23 3.80
C GLY A 80 10.25 9.07 2.52
N VAL A 81 9.13 9.34 1.85
CA VAL A 81 9.04 10.27 0.73
C VAL A 81 8.59 11.63 1.26
N ARG A 82 9.50 12.61 1.21
CA ARG A 82 9.23 14.00 1.58
C ARG A 82 8.76 14.82 0.39
#